data_AF-A0A067MM69-F1
#
_entry.id   AF-A0A067MM69-F1
#
_cell.length_a   1.000
_cell.length_b   1.000
_cell.length_c   1.000
_cell.angle_alpha   90.00
_cell.angle_beta   90.00
_cell.angle_gamma   90.00
#
_symmetry.space_group_name_H-M   'P 1'
#
loop_
_entity.id
_entity.type
_entity.pdbx_description
1 polymer ?
#
loop_
_entity_poly.entity_id
_entity_poly.type
_entity_poly.pdbx_seq_one_letter_code
_entity_poly.pdbx_strand_id
1 'polypeptide(L)'
;MEYAKKTLSTKSLHLLNELIDSVRDKDTMISGSSSQLKGIWEEEARFGTIADVMHAEAARLRTKVNQLVSTSVALPTEILAYIFELGAREDIEHRLHVPAFSRTVSHVCRYWRKISIGFPALWTLFHPLLPPEVTSRAKGSLLDFVILPRYIWVTHGPSDLPAFGEQLVRARSLRLTFSKALYAGDLELMSFPAPHLTSLLIDSTMDWIDYNNLPERPFSGHHPRLTEVSIRNFSMGWSIPILSNLLTL
;
A
#
# COMPACT_ATOMS: atom_id res chain seq x y z
N MET A 1 -8.64 -5.11 28.64
CA MET A 1 -9.82 -5.06 29.54
C MET A 1 -10.07 -3.70 30.18
N GLU A 2 -9.05 -2.97 30.65
CA GLU A 2 -9.25 -1.66 31.32
C GLU A 2 -9.95 -0.61 30.45
N TYR A 3 -9.61 -0.53 29.17
CA TYR A 3 -10.26 0.40 28.23
C TYR A 3 -11.76 0.08 28.05
N ALA A 4 -12.12 -1.19 27.94
CA ALA A 4 -13.50 -1.65 27.80
C ALA A 4 -14.34 -1.33 29.06
N LYS A 5 -13.75 -1.44 30.26
CA LYS A 5 -14.40 -1.05 31.53
C LYS A 5 -14.76 0.44 31.61
N LYS A 6 -14.02 1.29 30.90
CA LYS A 6 -14.27 2.74 30.86
C LYS A 6 -15.40 3.16 29.91
N THR A 7 -15.76 2.32 28.95
CA THR A 7 -16.64 2.69 27.83
C THR A 7 -17.90 1.84 27.73
N LEU A 8 -17.88 0.60 28.23
CA LEU A 8 -19.04 -0.30 28.18
C LEU A 8 -19.94 -0.13 29.41
N SER A 9 -21.24 -0.28 29.20
CA SER A 9 -22.19 -0.36 30.33
C SER A 9 -21.94 -1.63 31.15
N THR A 10 -22.32 -1.59 32.44
CA THR A 10 -22.17 -2.73 33.36
C THR A 10 -22.78 -4.02 32.81
N LYS A 11 -23.94 -3.93 32.14
CA LYS A 11 -24.60 -5.06 31.50
C LYS A 11 -23.79 -5.63 30.32
N SER A 12 -23.19 -4.77 29.50
CA SER A 12 -22.38 -5.20 28.35
C SER A 12 -21.06 -5.83 28.82
N LEU A 13 -20.48 -5.31 29.89
CA LEU A 13 -19.28 -5.86 30.50
C LEU A 13 -19.53 -7.24 31.10
N HIS A 14 -20.69 -7.43 31.74
CA HIS A 14 -21.11 -8.71 32.30
C HIS A 14 -21.27 -9.77 31.20
N LEU A 15 -21.98 -9.45 30.11
CA LEU A 15 -22.13 -10.36 28.96
C LEU A 15 -20.78 -10.70 28.30
N LEU A 16 -19.85 -9.74 28.21
CA LEU A 16 -18.52 -9.99 27.69
C LEU A 16 -17.72 -10.93 28.59
N ASN A 17 -17.82 -10.75 29.92
CA ASN A 17 -17.16 -11.64 30.86
C ASN A 17 -17.78 -13.04 30.84
N GLU A 18 -19.12 -13.17 30.79
CA GLU A 18 -19.78 -14.48 30.62
C GLU A 18 -19.32 -15.19 29.35
N LEU A 19 -19.16 -14.47 28.24
CA LEU A 19 -18.64 -15.02 26.99
C LEU A 19 -17.19 -15.51 27.15
N ILE A 20 -16.33 -14.75 27.82
CA ILE A 20 -14.92 -15.12 28.08
C ILE A 20 -14.84 -16.33 29.02
N ASP A 21 -15.63 -16.33 30.09
CA ASP A 21 -15.63 -17.38 31.11
C ASP A 21 -16.19 -18.70 30.55
N SER A 22 -17.22 -18.65 29.71
CA SER A 22 -17.78 -19.81 29.00
C SER A 22 -16.75 -20.53 28.11
N VAL A 23 -15.69 -19.84 27.67
CA VAL A 23 -14.62 -20.43 26.84
C VAL A 23 -13.51 -20.99 27.72
N ARG A 24 -13.19 -20.31 28.80
CA ARG A 24 -12.11 -20.70 29.72
C ARG A 24 -12.41 -21.98 30.51
N ASP A 25 -13.69 -22.27 30.77
CA ASP A 25 -14.11 -23.50 31.44
C ASP A 25 -13.86 -24.79 30.62
N LYS A 26 -13.67 -24.69 29.29
CA LYS A 26 -13.42 -25.85 28.42
C LYS A 26 -11.95 -26.30 28.36
N ASP A 27 -10.99 -25.48 28.83
CA ASP A 27 -9.55 -25.75 28.72
C ASP A 27 -8.99 -26.66 29.84
N THR A 28 -9.80 -27.07 30.82
CA THR A 28 -9.29 -27.71 32.06
C THR A 28 -9.02 -29.23 31.98
N MET A 29 -9.03 -29.85 30.79
CA MET A 29 -8.74 -31.29 30.62
C MET A 29 -7.77 -31.51 29.44
N ILE A 30 -6.48 -31.36 29.68
CA ILE A 30 -5.42 -31.47 28.67
C ILE A 30 -4.90 -32.91 28.59
N SER A 31 -5.31 -33.67 27.58
CA SER A 31 -4.46 -34.66 26.91
C SER A 31 -4.73 -34.66 25.41
N GLY A 32 -3.66 -34.65 24.61
CA GLY A 32 -3.64 -34.23 23.21
C GLY A 32 -4.38 -35.14 22.23
N SER A 33 -5.17 -34.53 21.33
CA SER A 33 -5.83 -35.19 20.19
C SER A 33 -6.15 -34.20 19.06
N SER A 34 -6.11 -34.67 17.80
CA SER A 34 -6.59 -33.98 16.59
C SER A 34 -8.02 -33.40 16.73
N SER A 35 -8.85 -34.01 17.59
CA SER A 35 -10.20 -33.51 17.90
C SER A 35 -10.21 -32.18 18.67
N GLN A 36 -9.15 -31.83 19.40
CA GLN A 36 -9.05 -30.55 20.13
C GLN A 36 -8.70 -29.38 19.22
N LEU A 37 -7.79 -29.59 18.25
CA LEU A 37 -7.47 -28.58 17.23
C LEU A 37 -8.72 -28.19 16.44
N LYS A 38 -9.58 -29.17 16.14
CA LYS A 38 -10.87 -28.92 15.50
C LYS A 38 -11.79 -28.05 16.38
N GLY A 39 -11.86 -28.32 17.68
CA GLY A 39 -12.65 -27.51 18.62
C GLY A 39 -12.14 -26.08 18.75
N ILE A 40 -10.82 -25.87 18.74
CA ILE A 40 -10.20 -24.53 18.76
C ILE A 40 -10.56 -23.74 17.51
N TRP A 41 -10.48 -24.34 16.32
CA TRP A 41 -10.87 -23.67 15.08
C TRP A 41 -12.37 -23.36 15.00
N GLU A 42 -13.22 -24.24 15.55
CA GLU A 42 -14.67 -23.99 15.64
C GLU A 42 -14.98 -22.80 16.56
N GLU A 43 -14.30 -22.68 17.70
CA GLU A 43 -14.44 -21.53 18.60
C GLU A 43 -13.83 -20.25 18.01
N GLU A 44 -12.68 -20.33 17.33
CA GLU A 44 -12.09 -19.20 16.60
C GLU A 44 -13.06 -18.68 15.52
N ALA A 45 -13.68 -19.57 14.75
CA ALA A 45 -14.69 -19.20 13.75
C ALA A 45 -15.94 -18.56 14.39
N ARG A 46 -16.36 -19.03 15.57
CA ARG A 46 -17.45 -18.42 16.34
C ARG A 46 -17.10 -17.00 16.78
N PHE A 47 -15.90 -16.78 17.29
CA PHE A 47 -15.43 -15.44 17.65
C PHE A 47 -15.33 -14.52 16.43
N GLY A 48 -14.85 -15.03 15.30
CA GLY A 48 -14.86 -14.30 14.03
C GLY A 48 -16.28 -13.82 13.68
N THR A 49 -17.26 -14.72 13.79
CA THR A 49 -18.67 -14.40 13.51
C THR A 49 -19.22 -13.32 14.46
N ILE A 50 -18.92 -13.39 15.76
CA ILE A 50 -19.36 -12.38 16.74
C ILE A 50 -18.72 -11.02 16.43
N ALA A 51 -17.41 -11.00 16.14
CA ALA A 51 -16.71 -9.78 15.77
C ALA A 51 -17.33 -9.13 14.52
N ASP A 52 -17.67 -9.93 13.50
CA ASP A 52 -18.33 -9.46 12.29
C ASP A 52 -19.69 -8.81 12.57
N VAL A 53 -20.52 -9.42 13.43
CA VAL A 53 -21.81 -8.86 13.83
C VAL A 53 -21.62 -7.53 14.60
N MET A 54 -20.65 -7.47 15.52
CA MET A 54 -20.35 -6.24 16.26
C MET A 54 -19.84 -5.13 15.33
N HIS A 55 -19.00 -5.47 14.35
CA HIS A 55 -18.54 -4.52 13.32
C HIS A 55 -19.69 -4.01 12.45
N ALA A 56 -20.61 -4.89 12.05
CA ALA A 56 -21.79 -4.52 11.28
C ALA A 56 -22.70 -3.54 12.06
N GLU A 57 -22.94 -3.81 13.34
CA GLU A 57 -23.73 -2.93 14.20
C GLU A 57 -23.06 -1.58 14.45
N ALA A 58 -21.74 -1.57 14.70
CA ALA A 58 -20.98 -0.33 14.81
C ALA A 58 -21.06 0.50 13.52
N ALA A 59 -20.97 -0.14 12.35
CA ALA A 59 -21.12 0.52 11.05
C ALA A 59 -22.55 1.06 10.84
N ARG A 60 -23.57 0.35 11.30
CA ARG A 60 -24.98 0.79 11.26
C ARG A 60 -25.21 2.02 12.14
N LEU A 61 -24.69 2.02 13.36
CA LEU A 61 -24.79 3.18 14.27
C LEU A 61 -24.06 4.40 13.71
N ARG A 62 -22.83 4.23 13.20
CA ARG A 62 -22.08 5.30 12.51
C ARG A 62 -22.85 5.87 11.32
N THR A 63 -23.54 5.02 10.56
CA THR A 63 -24.42 5.48 9.47
C THR A 63 -25.50 6.42 9.99
N LYS A 64 -26.20 6.01 11.05
CA LYS A 64 -27.28 6.82 11.63
C LYS A 64 -26.75 8.15 12.14
N VAL A 65 -25.60 8.14 12.83
CA VAL A 65 -24.93 9.38 13.25
C VAL A 65 -24.62 10.27 12.06
N ASN A 66 -24.03 9.73 10.99
CA ASN A 66 -23.71 10.50 9.78
C ASN A 66 -24.95 11.04 9.05
N GLN A 67 -26.13 10.43 9.23
CA GLN A 67 -27.40 10.95 8.69
C GLN A 67 -27.98 12.07 9.55
N LEU A 68 -27.73 12.05 10.87
CA LEU A 68 -28.26 13.02 11.83
C LEU A 68 -27.37 14.26 11.97
N VAL A 69 -26.07 14.10 11.78
CA VAL A 69 -25.09 15.18 11.72
C VAL A 69 -25.27 15.86 10.36
N SER A 70 -26.28 16.74 10.28
CA SER A 70 -26.58 17.60 9.14
C SER A 70 -25.49 18.66 8.87
N THR A 71 -24.31 18.55 9.48
CA THR A 71 -23.39 19.67 9.71
C THR A 71 -22.32 19.92 8.64
N SER A 72 -22.46 19.41 7.43
CA SER A 72 -21.86 20.12 6.31
C SER A 72 -22.72 19.98 5.06
N VAL A 73 -23.17 21.13 4.57
CA VAL A 73 -23.37 21.43 3.15
C VAL A 73 -22.44 20.52 2.35
N ALA A 74 -23.00 19.48 1.73
CA ALA A 74 -22.21 18.39 1.17
C ALA A 74 -21.23 18.99 0.16
N LEU A 75 -19.94 18.96 0.49
CA LEU A 75 -18.90 19.31 -0.48
C LEU A 75 -19.23 18.51 -1.75
N PRO A 76 -19.33 19.19 -2.91
CA PRO A 76 -19.53 18.49 -4.17
C PRO A 76 -18.51 17.36 -4.28
N THR A 77 -18.92 16.26 -4.90
CA THR A 77 -18.08 15.05 -4.99
C THR A 77 -16.71 15.38 -5.58
N GLU A 78 -16.67 16.34 -6.49
CA GLU A 78 -15.49 16.88 -7.17
C GLU A 78 -14.53 17.54 -6.19
N ILE A 79 -15.03 18.38 -5.27
CA ILE A 79 -14.19 19.06 -4.29
C ILE A 79 -13.63 18.05 -3.29
N LEU A 80 -14.46 17.09 -2.86
CA LEU A 80 -14.00 16.05 -1.96
C LEU A 80 -12.97 15.12 -2.61
N ALA A 81 -13.19 14.75 -3.88
CA ALA A 81 -12.22 13.98 -4.66
C ALA A 81 -10.90 14.75 -4.86
N TYR A 82 -10.97 16.05 -5.11
CA TYR A 82 -9.79 16.90 -5.22
C TYR A 82 -8.99 16.95 -3.91
N ILE A 83 -9.66 17.14 -2.76
CA ILE A 83 -9.02 17.05 -1.44
C ILE A 83 -8.36 15.69 -1.26
N PHE A 84 -9.02 14.61 -1.67
CA PHE A 84 -8.43 13.27 -1.56
C PHE A 84 -7.21 13.11 -2.45
N GLU A 85 -7.21 13.70 -3.64
CA GLU A 85 -6.08 13.65 -4.56
C GLU A 85 -4.86 14.36 -3.98
N LEU A 86 -5.05 15.50 -3.30
CA LEU A 86 -3.96 16.18 -2.59
C LEU A 86 -3.34 15.26 -1.54
N GLY A 87 -4.16 14.58 -0.72
CA GLY A 87 -3.65 13.62 0.26
C GLY A 87 -2.98 12.39 -0.36
N ALA A 88 -3.51 11.87 -1.47
CA ALA A 88 -2.87 10.77 -2.20
C ALA A 88 -1.52 11.20 -2.82
N ARG A 89 -1.40 12.47 -3.22
CA ARG A 89 -0.14 13.04 -3.71
C ARG A 89 0.89 13.16 -2.61
N GLU A 90 0.47 13.52 -1.39
CA GLU A 90 1.36 13.53 -0.23
C GLU A 90 1.96 12.14 0.04
N ASP A 91 1.20 11.05 -0.11
CA ASP A 91 1.76 9.69 0.02
C ASP A 91 2.92 9.45 -0.97
N ILE A 92 2.78 9.95 -2.21
CA ILE A 92 3.79 9.82 -3.26
C ILE A 92 5.02 10.68 -2.94
N GLU A 93 4.81 11.94 -2.55
CA GLU A 93 5.86 12.90 -2.20
C GLU A 93 6.67 12.44 -0.99
N HIS A 94 6.00 11.93 0.05
CA HIS A 94 6.60 11.34 1.23
C HIS A 94 7.15 9.93 1.01
N ARG A 95 7.06 9.41 -0.22
CA ARG A 95 7.67 8.15 -0.65
C ARG A 95 7.14 6.94 0.12
N LEU A 96 5.85 6.94 0.44
CA LEU A 96 5.24 5.80 1.12
C LEU A 96 5.18 4.59 0.18
N HIS A 97 5.24 3.39 0.76
CA HIS A 97 5.13 2.13 0.03
C HIS A 97 3.69 1.66 -0.18
N VAL A 98 2.74 2.34 0.45
CA VAL A 98 1.32 2.00 0.36
C VAL A 98 0.52 3.29 0.23
N PRO A 99 -0.63 3.28 -0.48
CA PRO A 99 -1.53 4.42 -0.56
C PRO A 99 -2.30 4.60 0.76
N ALA A 100 -1.57 5.02 1.80
CA ALA A 100 -2.04 5.12 3.17
C ALA A 100 -3.24 6.08 3.28
N PHE A 101 -3.15 7.25 2.65
CA PHE A 101 -4.20 8.23 2.62
C PHE A 101 -5.45 7.67 1.92
N SER A 102 -5.32 7.14 0.70
CA SER A 102 -6.44 6.61 -0.08
C SER A 102 -7.13 5.45 0.64
N ARG A 103 -6.36 4.57 1.30
CA ARG A 103 -6.91 3.54 2.18
C ARG A 103 -7.68 4.18 3.34
N THR A 104 -7.07 5.12 4.06
CA THR A 104 -7.67 5.77 5.23
C THR A 104 -9.01 6.40 4.88
N VAL A 105 -9.08 7.23 3.83
CA VAL A 105 -10.34 7.88 3.44
C VAL A 105 -11.41 6.88 2.98
N SER A 106 -11.00 5.73 2.40
CA SER A 106 -11.93 4.66 2.03
C SER A 106 -12.57 3.92 3.23
N HIS A 107 -12.05 4.13 4.44
CA HIS A 107 -12.54 3.52 5.68
C HIS A 107 -13.30 4.50 6.60
N VAL A 108 -13.38 5.80 6.26
CA VAL A 108 -14.09 6.81 7.07
C VAL A 108 -15.60 6.57 7.10
N CYS A 109 -16.25 6.54 5.94
CA CYS A 109 -17.68 6.26 5.81
C CYS A 109 -18.02 5.68 4.42
N ARG A 110 -19.26 5.20 4.23
CA ARG A 110 -19.68 4.62 2.93
C ARG A 110 -19.61 5.61 1.77
N TYR A 111 -19.93 6.89 2.00
CA TYR A 111 -19.86 7.92 0.97
C TYR A 111 -18.41 8.16 0.52
N TRP A 112 -17.49 8.35 1.48
CA TRP A 112 -16.06 8.54 1.19
C TRP A 112 -15.45 7.31 0.53
N ARG A 113 -15.87 6.11 0.93
CA ARG A 113 -15.48 4.86 0.27
C ARG A 113 -15.91 4.82 -1.19
N LYS A 114 -17.17 5.19 -1.49
CA LYS A 114 -17.69 5.23 -2.86
C LYS A 114 -16.87 6.17 -3.73
N ILE A 115 -16.53 7.35 -3.21
CA ILE A 115 -15.68 8.33 -3.89
C ILE A 115 -14.26 7.77 -4.05
N SER A 116 -13.62 7.37 -2.96
CA SER A 116 -12.25 6.87 -2.97
C SER A 116 -12.05 5.73 -3.99
N ILE A 117 -12.92 4.73 -4.00
CA ILE A 117 -12.85 3.61 -4.97
C ILE A 117 -13.24 4.05 -6.38
N GLY A 118 -14.13 5.03 -6.51
CA GLY A 118 -14.64 5.54 -7.79
C GLY A 118 -13.63 6.38 -8.57
N PHE A 119 -12.63 6.96 -7.90
CA PHE A 119 -11.65 7.89 -8.47
C PHE A 119 -10.27 7.23 -8.63
N PRO A 120 -9.88 6.82 -9.85
CA PRO A 120 -8.65 6.05 -10.08
C PRO A 120 -7.36 6.80 -9.74
N ALA A 121 -7.38 8.14 -9.83
CA ALA A 121 -6.24 9.00 -9.52
C ALA A 121 -5.73 8.83 -8.07
N LEU A 122 -6.57 8.34 -7.16
CA LEU A 122 -6.20 8.07 -5.77
C LEU A 122 -5.37 6.79 -5.59
N TRP A 123 -5.29 5.95 -6.62
CA TRP A 123 -4.67 4.62 -6.54
C TRP A 123 -3.47 4.49 -7.48
N THR A 124 -2.83 5.60 -7.86
CA THR A 124 -1.68 5.58 -8.76
C THR A 124 -0.38 5.17 -8.08
N LEU A 125 -0.28 5.33 -6.75
CA LEU A 125 0.87 4.85 -5.98
C LEU A 125 0.91 3.32 -5.99
N PHE A 126 1.87 2.78 -6.73
CA PHE A 126 2.06 1.35 -6.93
C PHE A 126 3.25 0.83 -6.12
N HIS A 127 3.03 -0.32 -5.50
CA HIS A 127 4.07 -1.12 -4.88
C HIS A 127 3.77 -2.60 -5.14
N PRO A 128 4.77 -3.45 -5.46
CA PRO A 128 4.53 -4.85 -5.86
C PRO A 128 3.82 -5.70 -4.82
N LEU A 129 4.07 -5.40 -3.55
CA LEU A 129 3.41 -6.06 -2.42
C LEU A 129 1.94 -5.69 -2.23
N LEU A 130 1.41 -4.72 -2.98
CA LEU A 130 0.02 -4.34 -2.86
C LEU A 130 -0.86 -5.42 -3.49
N PRO A 131 -1.98 -5.79 -2.84
CA PRO A 131 -2.93 -6.73 -3.43
C PRO A 131 -3.42 -6.26 -4.81
N PRO A 132 -3.66 -7.17 -5.78
CA PRO A 132 -4.17 -6.82 -7.11
C PRO A 132 -5.49 -6.02 -7.08
N GLU A 133 -6.31 -6.20 -6.05
CA GLU A 133 -7.57 -5.48 -5.84
C GLU A 133 -7.36 -4.00 -5.49
N VAL A 134 -6.17 -3.64 -5.02
CA VAL A 134 -5.77 -2.25 -4.76
C VAL A 134 -5.25 -1.63 -6.05
N THR A 135 -4.36 -2.32 -6.76
CA THR A 135 -3.72 -1.81 -7.98
C THR A 135 -4.70 -1.69 -9.15
N SER A 136 -5.68 -2.59 -9.26
CA SER A 136 -6.76 -2.54 -10.26
C SER A 136 -7.63 -1.27 -10.15
N ARG A 137 -7.68 -0.61 -8.98
CA ARG A 137 -8.45 0.62 -8.78
C ARG A 137 -7.91 1.81 -9.58
N ALA A 138 -6.64 1.75 -10.00
CA ALA A 138 -6.05 2.76 -10.87
C ALA A 138 -6.63 2.75 -12.31
N LYS A 139 -7.41 1.74 -12.70
CA LYS A 139 -8.16 1.66 -13.99
C LYS A 139 -7.37 2.16 -15.21
N GLY A 140 -6.19 1.60 -15.45
CA GLY A 140 -5.36 1.96 -16.61
C GLY A 140 -4.62 3.29 -16.49
N SER A 141 -4.79 4.06 -15.41
CA SER A 141 -4.01 5.29 -15.15
C SER A 141 -2.52 4.99 -15.12
N LEU A 142 -1.69 5.98 -15.44
CA LEU A 142 -0.26 5.88 -15.19
C LEU A 142 0.01 5.79 -13.69
N LEU A 143 1.08 5.10 -13.35
CA LEU A 143 1.42 4.71 -11.98
C LEU A 143 2.68 5.41 -11.50
N ASP A 144 2.73 5.67 -10.21
CA ASP A 144 3.88 6.20 -9.49
C ASP A 144 4.47 5.04 -8.68
N PHE A 145 5.65 4.59 -9.08
CA PHE A 145 6.32 3.44 -8.49
C PHE A 145 7.27 3.88 -7.39
N VAL A 146 7.13 3.28 -6.20
CA VAL A 146 8.12 3.37 -5.12
C VAL A 146 8.63 1.99 -4.83
N ILE A 147 9.89 1.73 -5.16
CA ILE A 147 10.46 0.38 -5.18
C ILE A 147 11.69 0.29 -4.29
N LEU A 148 11.69 -0.76 -3.48
CA LEU A 148 12.85 -1.29 -2.78
C LEU A 148 13.18 -2.65 -3.40
N PRO A 149 14.06 -2.72 -4.42
CA PRO A 149 14.29 -3.93 -5.21
C PRO A 149 14.55 -5.18 -4.35
N ARG A 150 15.44 -5.05 -3.35
CA ARG A 150 15.75 -6.12 -2.41
C ARG A 150 14.55 -6.68 -1.65
N TYR A 151 13.59 -5.82 -1.27
CA TYR A 151 12.41 -6.29 -0.54
C TYR A 151 11.50 -7.13 -1.45
N ILE A 152 11.40 -6.76 -2.73
CA ILE A 152 10.62 -7.51 -3.72
C ILE A 152 11.20 -8.92 -3.86
N TRP A 153 12.50 -9.08 -3.99
CA TRP A 153 13.08 -10.41 -4.20
C TRP A 153 13.02 -11.33 -3.01
N VAL A 154 13.18 -10.78 -1.80
CA VAL A 154 13.05 -11.58 -0.58
C VAL A 154 11.62 -12.11 -0.45
N THR A 155 10.63 -11.37 -0.96
CA THR A 155 9.21 -11.72 -0.81
C THR A 155 8.63 -12.54 -1.97
N HIS A 156 9.04 -12.25 -3.22
CA HIS A 156 8.46 -12.81 -4.44
C HIS A 156 9.43 -13.71 -5.22
N GLY A 157 10.71 -13.72 -4.85
CA GLY A 157 11.75 -14.40 -5.63
C GLY A 157 12.00 -13.74 -7.01
N PRO A 158 13.02 -14.20 -7.75
CA PRO A 158 13.37 -13.63 -9.06
C PRO A 158 12.37 -13.95 -10.18
N SER A 159 11.50 -14.96 -10.01
CA SER A 159 10.57 -15.41 -11.06
C SER A 159 9.44 -14.42 -11.37
N ASP A 160 9.11 -13.51 -10.45
CA ASP A 160 8.02 -12.53 -10.62
C ASP A 160 8.48 -11.22 -11.28
N LEU A 161 9.76 -11.11 -11.62
CA LEU A 161 10.36 -9.93 -12.23
C LEU A 161 9.74 -9.56 -13.59
N PRO A 162 9.42 -10.51 -14.51
CA PRO A 162 8.77 -10.17 -15.78
C PRO A 162 7.37 -9.57 -15.60
N ALA A 163 6.55 -10.17 -14.73
CA ALA A 163 5.21 -9.66 -14.44
C ALA A 163 5.24 -8.26 -13.82
N PHE A 164 6.27 -7.98 -13.01
CA PHE A 164 6.54 -6.65 -12.51
C PHE A 164 6.98 -5.68 -13.62
N GLY A 165 7.95 -6.10 -14.44
CA GLY A 165 8.48 -5.33 -15.55
C GLY A 165 7.41 -4.92 -16.57
N GLU A 166 6.42 -5.76 -16.81
CA GLU A 166 5.26 -5.44 -17.65
C GLU A 166 4.46 -4.25 -17.11
N GLN A 167 4.41 -4.02 -15.80
CA GLN A 167 3.72 -2.86 -15.23
C GLN A 167 4.46 -1.54 -15.47
N LEU A 168 5.78 -1.58 -15.71
CA LEU A 168 6.57 -0.37 -15.98
C LEU A 168 6.17 0.34 -17.27
N VAL A 169 5.45 -0.34 -18.17
CA VAL A 169 4.85 0.32 -19.35
C VAL A 169 3.91 1.46 -18.96
N ARG A 170 3.30 1.38 -17.77
CA ARG A 170 2.41 2.39 -17.19
C ARG A 170 3.12 3.33 -16.22
N ALA A 171 4.43 3.21 -16.04
CA ALA A 171 5.17 4.07 -15.12
C ALA A 171 5.19 5.52 -15.62
N ARG A 172 4.73 6.44 -14.77
CA ARG A 172 4.92 7.90 -14.90
C ARG A 172 6.07 8.38 -14.03
N SER A 173 6.12 7.90 -12.80
CA SER A 173 7.20 8.19 -11.86
C SER A 173 7.80 6.88 -11.36
N LEU A 174 9.11 6.82 -11.26
CA LEU A 174 9.82 5.64 -10.77
C LEU A 174 10.86 6.06 -9.73
N ARG A 175 10.72 5.51 -8.54
CA ARG A 175 11.67 5.68 -7.44
C ARG A 175 12.28 4.35 -7.08
N LEU A 176 13.60 4.25 -7.25
CA LEU A 176 14.39 3.09 -6.89
C LEU A 176 15.27 3.44 -5.69
N THR A 177 15.00 2.80 -4.55
CA THR A 177 15.82 2.94 -3.35
C THR A 177 16.58 1.64 -3.11
N PHE A 178 17.90 1.72 -3.15
CA PHE A 178 18.77 0.56 -3.05
C PHE A 178 19.39 0.41 -1.66
N SER A 179 19.53 -0.85 -1.24
CA SER A 179 20.19 -1.20 0.01
C SER A 179 21.71 -1.16 -0.12
N LYS A 180 22.43 -1.31 0.99
CA LYS A 180 23.91 -1.25 1.05
C LYS A 180 24.66 -2.21 0.12
N ALA A 181 24.04 -3.28 -0.37
CA ALA A 181 24.62 -4.14 -1.38
C ALA A 181 23.69 -4.16 -2.59
N LEU A 182 24.19 -3.68 -3.74
CA LEU A 182 23.54 -3.94 -5.02
C LEU A 182 23.85 -5.34 -5.48
N TYR A 183 22.83 -6.05 -5.90
CA TYR A 183 22.97 -7.30 -6.63
C TYR A 183 22.66 -7.03 -8.10
N ALA A 184 23.22 -7.85 -8.99
CA ALA A 184 23.05 -7.69 -10.43
C ALA A 184 21.57 -7.60 -10.86
N GLY A 185 20.68 -8.32 -10.18
CA GLY A 185 19.26 -8.26 -10.46
C GLY A 185 18.63 -6.88 -10.20
N ASP A 186 19.20 -6.04 -9.32
CA ASP A 186 18.48 -4.88 -8.72
C ASP A 186 18.23 -3.85 -9.82
N LEU A 187 19.14 -3.84 -10.79
CA LEU A 187 19.13 -3.03 -12.00
C LEU A 187 18.39 -3.72 -13.16
N GLU A 188 18.04 -5.00 -13.06
CA GLU A 188 17.28 -5.72 -14.09
C GLU A 188 15.89 -5.13 -14.29
N LEU A 189 15.34 -4.48 -13.26
CA LEU A 189 14.11 -3.68 -13.37
C LEU A 189 14.23 -2.55 -14.41
N MET A 190 15.43 -2.02 -14.60
CA MET A 190 15.70 -1.00 -15.61
C MET A 190 15.94 -1.60 -17.00
N SER A 191 15.81 -2.92 -17.20
CA SER A 191 15.83 -3.51 -18.55
C SER A 191 14.48 -3.36 -19.27
N PHE A 192 13.39 -3.25 -18.52
CA PHE A 192 12.03 -3.15 -19.06
C PHE A 192 11.72 -1.74 -19.59
N PRO A 193 10.90 -1.62 -20.65
CA PRO A 193 10.54 -0.32 -21.21
C PRO A 193 9.63 0.47 -20.28
N ALA A 194 9.90 1.78 -20.16
CA ALA A 194 9.09 2.72 -19.39
C ALA A 194 8.76 3.95 -20.25
N PRO A 195 7.92 3.79 -21.30
CA PRO A 195 7.72 4.80 -22.35
C PRO A 195 7.01 6.08 -21.87
N HIS A 196 6.30 6.00 -20.74
CA HIS A 196 5.56 7.11 -20.15
C HIS A 196 6.27 7.76 -18.97
N LEU A 197 7.50 7.31 -18.64
CA LEU A 197 8.25 7.79 -17.49
C LEU A 197 8.64 9.25 -17.68
N THR A 198 8.26 10.11 -16.72
CA THR A 198 8.56 11.54 -16.70
C THR A 198 9.53 11.92 -15.58
N SER A 199 9.49 11.18 -14.47
CA SER A 199 10.34 11.44 -13.30
C SER A 199 11.00 10.15 -12.83
N LEU A 200 12.31 10.18 -12.65
CA LEU A 200 13.10 9.07 -12.13
C LEU A 200 13.94 9.53 -10.95
N LEU A 201 13.85 8.81 -9.84
CA LEU A 201 14.73 9.00 -8.70
C LEU A 201 15.41 7.70 -8.32
N ILE A 202 16.75 7.74 -8.29
CA ILE A 202 17.61 6.63 -7.91
C ILE A 202 18.37 7.07 -6.66
N ASP A 203 18.21 6.33 -5.57
CA ASP A 203 18.81 6.64 -4.28
C ASP A 203 19.47 5.37 -3.71
N SER A 204 20.69 5.50 -3.17
CA SER A 204 21.36 4.42 -2.46
C SER A 204 21.61 4.82 -1.02
N THR A 205 21.38 3.88 -0.10
CA THR A 205 21.65 4.04 1.33
C THR A 205 23.14 3.86 1.69
N MET A 206 24.04 3.86 0.71
CA MET A 206 25.48 3.66 0.94
C MET A 206 26.21 4.91 1.41
N ASP A 207 26.97 4.71 2.49
CA ASP A 207 27.97 5.62 3.02
C ASP A 207 29.37 5.17 2.53
N TRP A 208 29.71 5.46 1.28
CA TRP A 208 31.09 5.44 0.77
C TRP A 208 31.64 4.05 0.33
N ILE A 209 32.29 4.07 -0.85
CA ILE A 209 33.34 3.17 -1.39
C ILE A 209 32.97 2.36 -2.65
N ASP A 210 31.78 1.78 -2.79
CA ASP A 210 31.42 1.05 -4.03
C ASP A 210 30.52 1.87 -4.96
N TYR A 211 31.17 2.53 -5.91
CA TYR A 211 30.55 3.23 -7.02
C TYR A 211 29.86 2.22 -7.94
N ASN A 212 28.58 1.98 -7.67
CA ASN A 212 27.76 1.19 -8.55
C ASN A 212 27.41 1.99 -9.80
N ASN A 213 27.68 1.40 -10.97
CA ASN A 213 27.36 2.01 -12.24
C ASN A 213 25.92 1.67 -12.63
N LEU A 214 25.18 2.69 -13.04
CA LEU A 214 23.89 2.50 -13.70
C LEU A 214 24.08 1.76 -15.04
N PRO A 215 23.07 1.01 -15.50
CA PRO A 215 23.13 0.36 -16.80
C PRO A 215 23.31 1.42 -17.91
N GLU A 216 24.08 1.09 -18.94
CA GLU A 216 24.36 2.03 -20.06
C GLU A 216 23.10 2.43 -20.82
N ARG A 217 22.10 1.54 -20.88
CA ARG A 217 20.83 1.73 -21.59
C ARG A 217 19.64 1.44 -20.67
N PRO A 218 19.38 2.31 -19.69
CA PRO A 218 18.23 2.14 -18.81
C PRO A 218 16.94 2.22 -19.62
N PHE A 219 15.96 1.43 -19.22
CA PHE A 219 14.65 1.23 -19.85
C PHE A 219 14.73 0.87 -21.33
N SER A 220 15.72 0.04 -21.69
CA SER A 220 16.04 -0.30 -23.08
C SER A 220 16.29 0.95 -23.97
N GLY A 221 16.70 2.08 -23.37
CA GLY A 221 16.85 3.37 -24.04
C GLY A 221 15.53 4.06 -24.45
N HIS A 222 14.39 3.53 -24.01
CA HIS A 222 13.05 4.03 -24.36
C HIS A 222 12.43 4.82 -23.20
N HIS A 223 12.85 6.08 -23.08
CA HIS A 223 12.33 7.02 -22.09
C HIS A 223 12.10 8.42 -22.71
N PRO A 224 11.25 8.53 -23.76
CA PRO A 224 11.12 9.76 -24.55
C PRO A 224 10.49 10.93 -23.80
N ARG A 225 9.85 10.67 -22.65
CA ARG A 225 9.14 11.68 -21.85
C ARG A 225 9.86 12.03 -20.55
N LEU A 226 11.05 11.46 -20.32
CA LEU A 226 11.78 11.64 -19.07
C LEU A 226 12.32 13.07 -19.00
N THR A 227 11.79 13.85 -18.06
CA THR A 227 12.12 15.28 -17.90
C THR A 227 12.89 15.55 -16.61
N GLU A 228 12.75 14.68 -15.61
CA GLU A 228 13.35 14.84 -14.29
C GLU A 228 14.12 13.57 -13.91
N VAL A 229 15.39 13.75 -13.56
CA VAL A 229 16.23 12.66 -13.02
C VAL A 229 16.95 13.16 -11.79
N SER A 230 16.79 12.46 -10.66
CA SER A 230 17.57 12.70 -9.44
C SER A 230 18.32 11.43 -9.08
N ILE A 231 19.64 11.46 -9.15
CA ILE A 231 20.51 10.34 -8.81
C ILE A 231 21.34 10.72 -7.58
N ARG A 232 21.24 9.93 -6.52
CA ARG A 232 21.93 10.16 -5.24
C ARG A 232 22.73 8.94 -4.84
N ASN A 233 23.98 9.14 -4.44
CA ASN A 233 24.87 8.06 -3.97
C ASN A 233 25.12 6.97 -5.02
N PHE A 234 25.22 7.36 -6.30
CA PHE A 234 25.58 6.50 -7.44
C PHE A 234 26.68 7.16 -8.27
N SER A 235 27.54 6.36 -8.89
CA SER A 235 28.40 6.81 -9.99
C SER A 235 27.67 6.67 -11.31
N MET A 236 27.88 7.63 -12.19
CA MET A 236 27.38 7.53 -13.55
C MET A 236 28.37 8.20 -14.51
N GLY A 237 28.50 7.63 -15.70
CA GLY A 237 29.16 8.32 -16.81
C GLY A 237 28.27 9.45 -17.32
N TRP A 238 28.82 10.65 -17.50
CA TRP A 238 28.08 11.80 -18.05
C TRP A 238 27.53 11.57 -19.47
N SER A 239 28.02 10.54 -20.17
CA SER A 239 27.59 10.17 -21.52
C SER A 239 26.38 9.23 -21.56
N ILE A 240 25.71 8.94 -20.44
CA ILE A 240 24.58 8.00 -20.43
C ILE A 240 23.35 8.65 -21.09
N PRO A 241 22.66 7.96 -22.03
CA PRO A 241 21.51 8.50 -22.76
C PRO A 241 20.36 9.01 -21.90
N ILE A 242 20.25 8.55 -20.65
CA ILE A 242 19.20 8.98 -19.72
C ILE A 242 19.25 10.48 -19.41
N LEU A 243 20.42 11.11 -19.61
CA LEU A 243 20.63 12.53 -19.37
C LEU A 243 20.33 13.42 -20.58
N SER A 244 20.09 12.83 -21.76
CA SER A 244 20.06 13.55 -23.04
C SER A 244 18.87 14.50 -23.23
N ASN A 245 17.78 14.34 -22.46
CA ASN A 245 16.53 15.10 -22.64
C ASN A 245 16.00 15.73 -21.34
N LEU A 246 16.88 16.01 -20.37
CA LEU A 246 16.46 16.49 -19.05
C LEU A 246 16.16 17.98 -19.02
N LEU A 247 15.05 18.33 -18.36
CA LEU A 247 14.72 19.72 -18.01
C LEU A 247 15.26 20.08 -16.62
N THR A 248 15.33 19.09 -15.73
CA THR A 248 15.78 19.23 -14.35
C THR A 248 16.70 18.07 -13.99
N LEU A 249 17.83 18.37 -13.35
CA LEU A 249 18.84 17.43 -12.87
C LEU A 249 19.11 17.68 -11.37
#